data_AF-A0A1B3XRN4-F1
#
_entry.id   AF-A0A1B3XRN4-F1
#
_cell.length_a   1.000
_cell.length_b   1.000
_cell.length_c   1.000
_cell.angle_alpha   90.00
_cell.angle_beta   90.00
_cell.angle_gamma   90.00
#
_symmetry.space_group_name_H-M   'P 1'
#
loop_
_entity.id
_entity.type
_entity.pdbx_description
1 polymer ?
#
loop_
_entity_poly.entity_id
_entity_poly.type
_entity_poly.pdbx_seq_one_letter_code
_entity_poly.pdbx_strand_id
1 'polypeptide(L)' 'MIILQYMEKIFSFMHKDIPETHVKCHVCAGTGAYDIYTDCLTCNAKGLISKVEYKRRLEEGEI' A
#
# COMPACT_ATOMS: atom_id res chain seq x y z
N MET A 1 10.53 9.98 29.44
CA MET A 1 10.59 8.58 28.92
C MET A 1 11.13 8.60 27.49
N ILE A 2 12.45 8.43 27.35
CA ILE A 2 13.17 8.50 26.05
C ILE A 2 12.79 7.32 25.12
N ILE A 3 12.38 6.19 25.70
CA ILE A 3 12.02 4.96 24.97
C ILE A 3 10.78 5.16 24.07
N LEU A 4 9.75 5.86 24.53
CA LEU A 4 8.53 6.09 23.72
C LEU A 4 8.80 6.95 22.49
N GLN A 5 9.59 8.02 22.65
CA GLN A 5 9.97 8.89 21.53
C GLN A 5 10.81 8.17 20.47
N TYR A 6 11.59 7.17 20.89
CA TYR A 6 12.37 6.32 19.99
C TYR A 6 11.46 5.36 19.19
N MET A 7 10.44 4.80 19.84
CA MET A 7 9.45 3.93 19.20
C MET A 7 8.61 4.69 18.16
N GLU A 8 8.19 5.93 18.45
CA GLU A 8 7.46 6.77 17.48
C GLU A 8 8.28 7.06 16.22
N LYS A 9 9.58 7.35 16.38
CA LYS A 9 10.49 7.57 15.25
C LYS A 9 10.69 6.31 14.40
N ILE A 10 10.81 5.15 15.04
CA ILE A 10 10.90 3.86 14.35
C ILE A 10 9.60 3.57 13.58
N PHE A 11 8.44 3.85 14.19
CA PHE A 11 7.13 3.61 13.59
C PHE A 11 6.85 4.51 12.38
N SER A 12 7.31 5.77 12.44
CA SER A 12 7.26 6.73 11.33
C SER A 12 8.20 6.32 10.20
N PHE A 13 9.38 5.77 10.48
CA PHE A 13 10.30 5.30 9.44
C PHE A 13 9.79 4.09 8.66
N MET A 14 8.91 3.30 9.26
CA MET A 14 8.38 2.05 8.70
C MET A 14 7.13 2.24 7.83
N HIS A 15 6.42 3.35 7.98
CA HIS A 15 5.31 3.69 7.10
C HIS A 15 5.85 4.43 5.89
N LYS A 16 6.04 3.73 4.77
CA LYS A 16 6.08 4.38 3.45
C LYS A 16 4.82 5.24 3.36
N ASP A 17 4.97 6.56 3.42
CA ASP A 17 3.86 7.50 3.33
C ASP A 17 3.09 7.20 2.04
N ILE A 18 1.83 6.77 2.18
CA ILE A 18 0.96 6.53 1.04
C ILE A 18 0.55 7.92 0.54
N PRO A 19 0.81 8.28 -0.74
CA PRO A 19 0.35 9.54 -1.28
C PRO A 19 -1.15 9.70 -1.09
N GLU A 20 -1.63 10.91 -0.80
CA GLU A 20 -3.07 11.16 -0.61
C GLU A 20 -3.91 10.73 -1.82
N THR A 21 -3.32 10.71 -3.02
CA THR A 21 -3.95 10.27 -4.26
C THR A 21 -4.04 8.76 -4.43
N HIS A 22 -3.48 7.97 -3.51
CA HIS A 22 -3.36 6.52 -3.61
C HIS A 22 -3.91 5.79 -2.38
N VAL A 23 -4.17 4.50 -2.56
CA VAL A 23 -4.53 3.54 -1.51
C VAL A 23 -3.61 2.32 -1.62
N LYS A 24 -3.44 1.58 -0.52
CA LYS A 24 -2.77 0.28 -0.57
C LYS A 24 -3.51 -0.66 -1.51
N CYS A 25 -2.76 -1.40 -2.32
CA CYS A 25 -3.33 -2.48 -3.11
C CYS A 25 -3.96 -3.52 -2.18
N HIS A 26 -5.23 -3.85 -2.42
CA HIS A 26 -5.98 -4.81 -1.61
C HIS A 26 -5.48 -6.25 -1.75
N VAL A 27 -4.86 -6.60 -2.89
CA VAL A 27 -4.35 -7.96 -3.15
C VAL A 27 -3.03 -8.22 -2.43
N CYS A 28 -2.07 -7.31 -2.53
CA CYS A 28 -0.73 -7.49 -1.97
C CYS A 28 -0.48 -6.70 -0.68
N ALA A 29 -1.51 -6.07 -0.11
CA ALA A 29 -1.45 -5.29 1.12
C ALA A 29 -0.34 -4.21 1.18
N GLY A 30 0.10 -3.70 0.02
CA GLY A 30 1.16 -2.69 -0.06
C GLY A 30 2.55 -3.22 -0.38
N THR A 31 2.76 -4.55 -0.46
CA THR A 31 4.09 -5.12 -0.71
C THR A 31 4.54 -4.92 -2.15
N GLY A 32 3.61 -4.88 -3.10
CA GLY A 32 3.90 -4.94 -4.54
C GLY A 32 4.11 -6.36 -5.06
N ALA A 33 4.10 -7.37 -4.19
CA ALA A 33 4.36 -8.76 -4.57
C ALA A 33 3.16 -9.65 -4.21
N TYR A 34 2.78 -10.55 -5.11
CA TYR A 34 1.78 -11.58 -4.82
C TYR A 34 2.40 -12.70 -3.97
N ASP A 35 3.61 -13.12 -4.32
CA ASP A 35 4.46 -14.04 -3.57
C ASP A 35 5.95 -13.63 -3.72
N ILE A 36 6.89 -14.47 -3.27
CA ILE A 36 8.33 -14.15 -3.29
C ILE A 36 8.97 -14.15 -4.68
N TYR A 37 8.30 -14.69 -5.69
CA TYR A 37 8.76 -14.79 -7.08
C TYR A 37 7.87 -14.02 -8.07
N THR A 38 6.66 -13.65 -7.65
CA THR A 38 5.63 -13.09 -8.52
C THR A 38 5.23 -11.69 -8.07
N ASP A 39 5.37 -10.73 -8.99
CA ASP A 39 4.88 -9.37 -8.80
C ASP A 39 3.35 -9.32 -8.74
N CYS A 40 2.82 -8.41 -7.92
CA CYS A 40 1.39 -8.18 -7.86
C CYS A 40 0.94 -7.41 -9.12
N LEU A 41 0.32 -8.15 -10.05
CA LEU A 41 -0.20 -7.61 -11.30
C LEU A 41 -1.31 -6.57 -11.08
N THR A 42 -2.10 -6.71 -10.02
CA THR A 42 -3.18 -5.78 -9.67
C THR A 42 -2.70 -4.35 -9.44
N CYS A 43 -1.46 -4.19 -8.94
CA CYS A 43 -0.84 -2.88 -8.73
C CYS A 43 0.42 -2.66 -9.58
N ASN A 44 0.72 -3.57 -10.51
CA ASN A 44 1.94 -3.57 -11.31
C ASN A 44 3.21 -3.36 -10.46
N ALA A 45 3.40 -4.19 -9.45
CA ALA A 45 4.52 -4.14 -8.50
C ALA A 45 4.64 -2.87 -7.62
N LYS A 46 3.71 -1.91 -7.72
CA LYS A 46 3.80 -0.64 -6.99
C LYS A 46 3.41 -0.74 -5.51
N GLY A 47 2.64 -1.75 -5.15
CA GLY A 47 1.99 -1.88 -3.84
C GLY A 47 0.82 -0.92 -3.61
N LEU A 48 0.63 0.07 -4.50
CA LEU A 48 -0.36 1.12 -4.37
C LEU A 48 -1.21 1.22 -5.64
N ILE A 49 -2.47 1.64 -5.48
CA ILE A 49 -3.42 1.91 -6.57
C ILE A 49 -3.89 3.35 -6.41
N SER A 50 -4.05 4.09 -7.52
CA SER A 50 -4.61 5.44 -7.45
C SER A 50 -6.07 5.39 -6.98
N LYS A 51 -6.52 6.39 -6.22
CA LYS A 51 -7.92 6.46 -5.76
C LYS A 51 -8.91 6.49 -6.93
N VAL A 52 -8.54 7.08 -8.06
CA VAL A 52 -9.36 7.12 -9.27
C VAL A 52 -9.55 5.71 -9.82
N GLU A 53 -8.46 4.98 -10.02
CA GLU A 53 -8.52 3.61 -10.54
C GLU A 53 -9.24 2.67 -9.56
N TYR A 54 -8.97 2.83 -8.26
CA TYR A 54 -9.62 2.04 -7.23
C TYR A 54 -11.15 2.23 -7.24
N LYS A 55 -11.63 3.48 -7.39
CA LYS A 55 -13.07 3.77 -7.50
C LYS A 55 -13.68 3.17 -8.76
N ARG A 56 -13.03 3.32 -9.91
CA ARG A 56 -13.49 2.74 -11.18
C ARG A 56 -13.73 1.23 -11.04
N ARG A 57 -12.77 0.53 -10.44
CA ARG A 57 -12.82 -0.93 -10.27
C ARG A 57 -13.87 -1.39 -9.24
N LEU A 58 -14.14 -0.58 -8.21
CA LEU A 58 -15.27 -0.80 -7.30
C LEU A 58 -16.62 -0.66 -8.02
N GLU A 59 -16.77 0.35 -8.87
CA GLU A 59 -17.99 0.61 -9.64
C GLU A 59 -18.25 -0.50 -10.68
N GLU A 60 -17.19 -1.10 -11.21
CA GLU A 60 -17.26 -2.22 -12.16
C GLU A 60 -17.39 -3.60 -11.48
N GLY A 61 -17.29 -3.67 -10.16
CA GLY A 61 -17.37 -4.93 -9.41
C GLY A 61 -16.14 -5.83 -9.55
N GLU A 62 -14.98 -5.27 -9.90
CA GLU A 62 -13.71 -5.98 -9.93
C GLU A 62 -13.04 -6.12 -8.55
N ILE A 63 -13.52 -5.35 -7.55
CA ILE A 63 -13.05 -5.32 -6.16
C ILE A 63 -14.26 -5.24 -5.23
#